data_AF-A0AAI9CLT0-F1
#
_entry.id   AF-A0AAI9CLT0-F1
#
_cell.length_a   1.000
_cell.length_b   1.000
_cell.length_c   1.000
_cell.angle_alpha   90.00
_cell.angle_beta   90.00
_cell.angle_gamma   90.00
#
_symmetry.space_group_name_H-M   'P 1'
#
loop_
_entity.id
_entity.type
_entity.pdbx_description
1 polymer ?
#
loop_
_entity_poly.entity_id
_entity_poly.type
_entity_poly.pdbx_seq_one_letter_code
_entity_poly.pdbx_strand_id
1 'polypeptide(L)'
;MPKIRDTCTFRFDGVRGALNASTLALAVEIADRAARADLEIHALAVELDGLRFFDATCGNVQGEDATAARYAVRQAVRYIEARGDALPWCLKRHISQPALLHFEDRTDPEVATTGPRHACVNCDMPTGAPESPMCGPCAQQAVGAMAAALAAANQRLDLIHEVQKSICEVQL
;
A
#
# COMPACT_ATOMS: atom_id res chain seq x y z
N MET A 1 36.37 -16.01 6.41
CA MET A 1 35.23 -16.85 5.97
C MET A 1 34.48 -16.08 4.89
N PRO A 2 34.27 -16.63 3.68
CA PRO A 2 33.55 -15.90 2.63
C PRO A 2 32.06 -15.85 2.97
N LYS A 3 31.48 -14.64 2.96
CA LYS A 3 30.03 -14.41 3.10
C LYS A 3 29.33 -15.10 1.93
N ILE A 4 28.26 -15.85 2.22
CA ILE A 4 27.35 -16.42 1.21
C ILE A 4 26.99 -15.28 0.25
N ARG A 5 27.45 -15.36 -1.00
CA ARG A 5 27.32 -14.29 -1.99
C ARG A 5 25.84 -14.10 -2.30
N ASP A 6 25.40 -12.84 -2.29
CA ASP A 6 24.07 -12.31 -2.67
C ASP A 6 23.71 -12.56 -4.15
N THR A 7 23.94 -13.78 -4.62
CA THR A 7 23.82 -14.18 -6.02
C THR A 7 22.99 -15.45 -6.12
N CYS A 8 21.80 -15.35 -6.73
CA CYS A 8 20.98 -16.50 -7.08
C CYS A 8 21.51 -17.09 -8.39
N THR A 9 21.93 -18.34 -8.36
CA THR A 9 22.35 -19.06 -9.57
C THR A 9 21.15 -19.75 -10.21
N PHE A 10 21.03 -19.64 -11.52
CA PHE A 10 19.97 -20.28 -12.29
C PHE A 10 20.53 -21.09 -13.46
N ARG A 11 19.70 -21.97 -14.01
CA ARG A 11 20.03 -22.75 -15.20
C ARG A 11 18.80 -22.82 -16.11
N PHE A 12 18.89 -22.21 -17.29
CA PHE A 12 17.87 -22.28 -18.34
C PHE A 12 18.54 -22.82 -19.61
N ASP A 13 17.95 -23.85 -20.22
CA ASP A 13 18.42 -24.46 -21.48
C ASP A 13 19.93 -24.70 -21.55
N GLY A 14 20.50 -25.21 -20.45
CA GLY A 14 21.93 -25.51 -20.35
C GLY A 14 22.83 -24.32 -20.01
N VAL A 15 22.33 -23.08 -20.11
CA VAL A 15 23.06 -21.86 -19.74
C VAL A 15 23.01 -21.67 -18.23
N ARG A 16 24.19 -21.56 -17.61
CA ARG A 16 24.33 -21.28 -16.18
C ARG A 16 24.61 -19.80 -15.98
N GLY A 17 23.78 -19.12 -15.20
CA GLY A 17 23.93 -17.71 -14.87
C GLY A 17 23.87 -17.47 -13.37
N ALA A 18 24.29 -16.28 -12.95
CA ALA A 18 24.10 -15.78 -11.60
C ALA A 18 23.50 -14.37 -11.69
N LEU A 19 22.41 -14.13 -10.99
CA LEU A 19 21.85 -12.79 -10.78
C LEU A 19 22.23 -12.32 -9.40
N ASN A 20 22.69 -11.08 -9.28
CA ASN A 20 22.72 -10.44 -7.97
C ASN A 20 21.28 -10.13 -7.49
N ALA A 21 21.14 -9.84 -6.19
CA ALA A 21 19.84 -9.58 -5.59
C ALA A 21 19.05 -8.44 -6.27
N SER A 22 19.71 -7.38 -6.73
CA SER A 22 19.03 -6.24 -7.38
C SER A 22 18.50 -6.58 -8.77
N THR A 23 19.25 -7.34 -9.56
CA THR A 23 18.79 -7.82 -10.87
C THR A 23 17.66 -8.84 -10.72
N LEU A 24 17.72 -9.68 -9.69
CA LEU A 24 16.61 -10.60 -9.40
C LEU A 24 15.33 -9.84 -9.01
N ALA A 25 15.44 -8.83 -8.14
CA ALA A 25 14.31 -7.99 -7.75
C ALA A 25 13.67 -7.30 -8.97
N LEU A 26 14.50 -6.74 -9.86
CA LEU A 26 14.01 -6.13 -11.10
C LEU A 26 13.32 -7.15 -12.03
N ALA A 27 13.87 -8.36 -12.17
CA ALA A 27 13.25 -9.40 -12.98
C ALA A 27 11.88 -9.82 -12.44
N VAL A 28 11.73 -9.91 -11.12
CA VAL A 28 10.44 -10.18 -10.47
C VAL A 28 9.46 -9.03 -10.69
N GLU A 29 9.90 -7.79 -10.56
CA GLU A 29 9.06 -6.61 -10.82
C GLU A 29 8.55 -6.57 -12.27
N ILE A 30 9.41 -6.87 -13.24
CA ILE A 30 9.04 -6.98 -14.66
C ILE A 30 8.01 -8.10 -14.85
N ALA A 31 8.23 -9.27 -14.26
CA ALA A 31 7.31 -10.40 -14.37
C ALA A 31 5.94 -10.09 -13.73
N ASP A 32 5.91 -9.45 -12.56
CA ASP A 32 4.68 -9.03 -11.89
C ASP A 32 3.89 -8.03 -12.72
N ARG A 33 4.56 -7.05 -13.35
CA ARG A 33 3.92 -6.10 -14.27
C ARG A 33 3.43 -6.76 -15.55
N ALA A 34 4.24 -7.64 -16.14
CA ALA A 34 3.90 -8.34 -17.38
C ALA A 34 2.67 -9.23 -17.19
N ALA A 35 2.60 -9.99 -16.10
CA ALA A 35 1.45 -10.85 -15.83
C ALA A 35 0.13 -10.07 -15.69
N ARG A 36 0.16 -8.89 -15.05
CA ARG A 36 -1.00 -8.01 -15.00
C ARG A 36 -1.36 -7.45 -16.39
N ALA A 37 -0.37 -6.95 -17.12
CA ALA A 37 -0.58 -6.39 -18.45
C ALA A 37 -1.16 -7.43 -19.43
N ASP A 38 -0.68 -8.67 -19.40
CA ASP A 38 -1.19 -9.77 -20.22
C ASP A 38 -2.69 -9.99 -19.98
N LEU A 39 -3.15 -9.90 -18.73
CA LEU A 39 -4.57 -9.99 -18.40
C LEU A 39 -5.35 -8.76 -18.88
N GLU A 40 -4.84 -7.56 -18.64
CA GLU A 40 -5.50 -6.32 -19.05
C GLU A 40 -5.64 -6.18 -20.58
N ILE A 41 -4.69 -6.75 -21.34
CA ILE A 41 -4.67 -6.72 -22.81
C ILE A 41 -5.51 -7.85 -23.40
N HIS A 42 -5.34 -9.09 -22.91
CA HIS A 42 -5.85 -10.28 -23.59
C HIS A 42 -7.15 -10.84 -23.01
N ALA A 43 -7.49 -10.57 -21.75
CA ALA A 43 -8.74 -11.00 -21.16
C ALA A 43 -9.89 -10.07 -21.57
N LEU A 44 -11.10 -10.61 -21.66
CA LEU A 44 -12.29 -9.79 -21.92
C LEU A 44 -12.59 -8.90 -20.71
N ALA A 45 -12.67 -7.59 -20.93
CA ALA A 45 -13.07 -6.64 -19.90
C ALA A 45 -14.60 -6.59 -19.77
N VAL A 46 -15.09 -6.69 -18.53
CA VAL A 46 -16.52 -6.65 -18.19
C VAL A 46 -16.70 -5.63 -17.06
N GLU A 47 -17.56 -4.64 -17.28
CA GLU A 47 -17.97 -3.72 -16.22
C GLU A 47 -19.12 -4.36 -15.42
N LEU A 48 -18.90 -4.57 -14.12
CA LEU A 48 -19.88 -5.17 -13.22
C LEU A 48 -19.80 -4.48 -11.85
N ASP A 49 -20.94 -4.10 -11.29
CA ASP A 49 -21.05 -3.41 -9.99
C ASP A 49 -20.18 -2.14 -9.87
N GLY A 50 -19.94 -1.45 -11.00
CA GLY A 50 -19.12 -0.25 -11.06
C GLY A 50 -17.60 -0.51 -11.01
N LEU A 51 -17.18 -1.77 -11.09
CA LEU A 51 -15.78 -2.18 -11.18
C LEU A 51 -15.51 -2.85 -12.52
N ARG A 52 -14.29 -2.64 -13.01
CA ARG A 52 -13.78 -3.33 -14.20
C ARG A 52 -13.21 -4.69 -13.81
N PHE A 53 -13.82 -5.76 -14.33
CA PHE A 53 -13.36 -7.13 -14.22
C PHE A 53 -12.77 -7.64 -15.52
N PHE A 54 -11.89 -8.63 -15.42
CA PHE A 54 -11.26 -9.33 -16.54
C PHE A 54 -11.63 -10.81 -16.46
N ASP A 55 -12.28 -11.33 -17.50
CA ASP A 55 -12.65 -12.74 -17.56
C ASP A 55 -11.45 -13.60 -17.98
N ALA A 56 -10.96 -14.41 -17.04
CA ALA A 56 -9.82 -15.30 -17.27
C ALA A 56 -10.14 -16.54 -18.11
N THR A 57 -11.41 -16.80 -18.45
CA THR A 57 -11.84 -17.98 -19.21
C THR A 57 -11.95 -17.71 -20.70
N CYS A 58 -12.15 -16.45 -21.10
CA CYS A 58 -12.28 -16.05 -22.49
C CYS A 58 -11.26 -14.98 -22.88
N GLY A 59 -10.75 -15.08 -24.11
CA GLY A 59 -9.88 -14.05 -24.68
C GLY A 59 -10.71 -12.96 -25.35
N ASN A 60 -10.19 -11.73 -25.36
CA ASN A 60 -10.81 -10.58 -26.02
C ASN A 60 -10.64 -10.58 -27.56
N VAL A 61 -9.94 -11.57 -28.12
CA VAL A 61 -9.60 -11.66 -29.55
C VAL A 61 -10.23 -12.92 -30.16
N GLN A 62 -10.75 -12.80 -31.38
CA GLN A 62 -11.25 -13.92 -32.18
C GLN A 62 -10.28 -14.25 -33.33
N GLY A 63 -10.42 -15.44 -33.93
CA GLY A 63 -9.56 -15.88 -35.03
C GLY A 63 -8.27 -16.55 -34.59
N GLU A 64 -7.24 -16.53 -35.44
CA GLU A 64 -5.97 -17.24 -35.23
C GLU A 64 -5.25 -16.78 -33.94
N ASP A 65 -5.32 -15.49 -33.62
CA ASP A 65 -4.70 -14.90 -32.43
C ASP A 65 -5.42 -15.26 -31.12
N ALA A 66 -6.65 -15.76 -31.18
CA ALA A 66 -7.44 -16.12 -29.99
C ALA A 66 -6.76 -17.21 -29.15
N THR A 67 -6.00 -18.10 -29.79
CA THR A 67 -5.28 -19.18 -29.09
C THR A 67 -4.08 -18.65 -28.32
N ALA A 68 -3.33 -17.71 -28.91
CA ALA A 68 -2.21 -17.05 -28.26
C ALA A 68 -2.66 -16.18 -27.09
N ALA A 69 -3.73 -15.39 -27.28
CA ALA A 69 -4.34 -14.57 -26.23
C ALA A 69 -4.79 -15.43 -25.03
N ARG A 70 -5.52 -16.52 -25.28
CA ARG A 70 -5.93 -17.46 -24.21
C ARG A 70 -4.75 -18.15 -23.53
N TYR A 71 -3.66 -18.39 -24.27
CA TYR A 71 -2.43 -18.93 -23.68
C TYR A 71 -1.77 -17.91 -22.74
N ALA A 72 -1.64 -16.66 -23.16
CA ALA A 72 -1.10 -15.57 -22.34
C ALA A 72 -1.90 -15.39 -21.04
N VAL A 73 -3.24 -15.30 -21.13
CA VAL A 73 -4.14 -15.23 -19.96
C VAL A 73 -3.90 -16.40 -18.99
N ARG A 74 -3.81 -17.63 -19.49
CA ARG A 74 -3.54 -18.80 -18.62
C ARG A 74 -2.16 -18.76 -17.96
N GLN A 75 -1.13 -18.30 -18.66
CA GLN A 75 0.21 -18.19 -18.08
C GLN A 75 0.27 -17.09 -17.02
N ALA A 76 -0.36 -15.95 -17.28
CA ALA A 76 -0.48 -14.87 -16.31
C ALA A 76 -1.20 -15.34 -15.03
N VAL A 77 -2.35 -16.00 -15.14
CA VAL A 77 -3.07 -16.53 -13.97
C VAL A 77 -2.22 -17.53 -13.18
N ARG A 78 -1.53 -18.46 -13.86
CA ARG A 78 -0.63 -19.42 -13.19
C ARG A 78 0.52 -18.74 -12.46
N TYR A 79 1.12 -17.73 -13.08
CA TYR A 79 2.19 -16.95 -12.47
C TYR A 79 1.69 -16.26 -11.19
N ILE A 80 0.52 -15.63 -11.26
CA ILE A 80 -0.11 -14.91 -10.16
C ILE A 80 -0.43 -15.85 -9.00
N GLU A 81 -1.02 -17.02 -9.30
CA GLU A 81 -1.31 -18.05 -8.31
C GLU A 81 -0.02 -18.59 -7.65
N ALA A 82 1.08 -18.72 -8.40
CA ALA A 82 2.36 -19.13 -7.86
C ALA A 82 3.03 -18.04 -6.99
N ARG A 83 2.77 -16.75 -7.24
CA ARG A 83 3.29 -15.63 -6.45
C ARG A 83 2.55 -15.43 -5.13
N GLY A 84 1.26 -15.77 -5.06
CA GLY A 84 0.43 -15.58 -3.87
C GLY A 84 0.36 -14.11 -3.43
N ASP A 85 0.50 -13.85 -2.13
CA ASP A 85 0.31 -12.52 -1.53
C ASP A 85 1.50 -11.54 -1.70
N ALA A 86 2.55 -11.97 -2.40
CA ALA A 86 3.78 -11.21 -2.56
C ALA A 86 3.77 -10.26 -3.76
N LEU A 87 2.61 -10.06 -4.39
CA LEU A 87 2.40 -9.13 -5.49
C LEU A 87 2.26 -7.69 -4.97
N PRO A 88 2.67 -6.68 -5.76
CA PRO A 88 2.52 -5.27 -5.39
C PRO A 88 1.08 -4.75 -5.52
N TRP A 89 0.16 -5.59 -5.99
CA TRP A 89 -1.26 -5.32 -6.18
C TRP A 89 -2.08 -6.51 -5.69
N CYS A 90 -3.34 -6.28 -5.37
CA CYS A 90 -4.28 -7.29 -4.90
C CYS A 90 -5.13 -7.79 -6.07
N LEU A 91 -5.23 -9.12 -6.20
CA LEU A 91 -6.19 -9.76 -7.10
C LEU A 91 -7.47 -10.08 -6.33
N LYS A 92 -8.57 -9.43 -6.68
CA LYS A 92 -9.91 -9.79 -6.19
C LYS A 92 -10.63 -10.64 -7.23
N ARG A 93 -11.38 -11.63 -6.75
CA ARG A 93 -12.26 -12.45 -7.58
C ARG A 93 -13.71 -12.08 -7.29
N HIS A 94 -14.54 -12.02 -8.32
CA HIS A 94 -15.96 -11.80 -8.11
C HIS A 94 -16.59 -12.99 -7.35
N ILE A 95 -17.43 -12.70 -6.36
CA ILE A 95 -17.95 -13.72 -5.41
C ILE A 95 -18.80 -14.79 -6.10
N SER A 96 -19.64 -14.39 -7.05
CA SER A 96 -20.53 -15.31 -7.78
C SER A 96 -19.90 -15.88 -9.06
N GLN A 97 -18.79 -15.30 -9.51
CA GLN A 97 -18.13 -15.65 -10.77
C GLN A 97 -16.60 -15.60 -10.61
N PRO A 98 -15.96 -16.62 -10.01
CA PRO A 98 -14.54 -16.58 -9.64
C PRO A 98 -13.54 -16.44 -10.81
N ALA A 99 -14.04 -16.60 -12.04
CA ALA A 99 -13.31 -16.36 -13.29
C ALA A 99 -13.11 -14.86 -13.58
N LEU A 100 -13.94 -13.99 -13.01
CA LEU A 100 -13.83 -12.55 -13.14
C LEU A 100 -12.83 -12.01 -12.12
N LEU A 101 -11.78 -11.40 -12.63
CA LEU A 101 -10.65 -10.89 -11.88
C LEU A 101 -10.66 -9.37 -11.85
N HIS A 102 -10.46 -8.78 -10.69
CA HIS A 102 -10.29 -7.34 -10.52
C HIS A 102 -8.95 -7.07 -9.86
N PHE A 103 -8.22 -6.07 -10.38
CA PHE A 103 -6.96 -5.63 -9.80
C PHE A 103 -7.18 -4.37 -8.99
N GLU A 104 -6.73 -4.40 -7.74
CA GLU A 104 -6.61 -3.21 -6.91
C GLU A 104 -5.14 -2.94 -6.63
N ASP A 105 -4.71 -1.70 -6.82
CA ASP A 105 -3.40 -1.30 -6.33
C ASP A 105 -3.40 -1.35 -4.80
N ARG A 106 -2.34 -1.91 -4.21
CA ARG A 106 -2.18 -1.83 -2.76
C ARG A 106 -1.98 -0.36 -2.39
N THR A 107 -3.01 0.25 -1.83
CA THR A 107 -2.93 1.59 -1.24
C THR A 107 -2.28 1.58 0.14
N ASP A 108 -2.02 0.41 0.72
CA ASP A 108 -1.31 0.30 1.99
C ASP A 108 0.18 0.60 1.79
N PRO A 109 0.71 1.67 2.43
CA PRO A 109 2.15 1.92 2.51
C PRO A 109 2.80 1.02 3.56
N GLU A 110 2.31 -0.21 3.79
CA GLU A 110 2.94 -1.11 4.74
C GLU A 110 4.11 -1.86 4.09
N VAL A 111 5.29 -1.52 4.62
CA VAL A 111 6.59 -2.22 4.48
C VAL A 111 7.45 -1.78 3.28
N ALA A 112 7.52 -0.47 3.05
CA ALA A 112 8.83 0.17 2.83
C ALA A 112 9.53 0.37 4.19
N THR A 113 9.83 -0.70 4.95
CA THR A 113 10.63 -0.59 6.19
C THR A 113 12.10 -0.24 5.95
N THR A 114 12.47 0.18 4.73
CA THR A 114 13.80 0.63 4.35
C THR A 114 13.89 2.14 4.10
N GLY A 115 12.83 2.90 4.38
CA GLY A 115 12.92 4.37 4.44
C GLY A 115 13.79 4.83 5.62
N PRO A 116 14.48 5.99 5.53
CA PRO A 116 15.21 6.56 6.67
C PRO A 116 14.22 6.77 7.81
N ARG A 117 14.41 6.05 8.92
CA ARG A 117 13.65 6.29 10.15
C ARG A 117 14.07 7.67 10.66
N HIS A 118 13.17 8.65 10.58
CA HIS A 118 13.42 9.96 11.13
C HIS A 118 13.29 9.87 12.65
N ALA A 119 14.21 10.49 13.39
CA ALA A 119 14.18 10.49 14.84
C ALA A 119 13.15 11.50 15.34
N CYS A 120 12.31 11.09 16.29
CA CYS A 120 11.42 12.01 16.98
C CYS A 120 12.25 13.08 17.70
N VAL A 121 11.93 14.36 17.49
CA VAL A 121 12.65 15.50 18.09
C VAL A 121 12.67 15.47 19.63
N ASN A 122 11.72 14.77 20.27
CA ASN A 122 11.55 14.77 21.72
C ASN A 122 12.08 13.52 22.44
N CYS A 123 12.24 12.40 21.74
CA CYS A 123 12.62 11.13 22.39
C CYS A 123 13.49 10.21 21.53
N ASP A 124 13.94 10.67 20.35
CA ASP A 124 14.78 9.95 19.39
C ASP A 124 14.20 8.61 18.88
N MET A 125 12.96 8.27 19.23
CA MET A 125 12.27 7.09 18.72
C MET A 125 11.95 7.25 17.23
N PRO A 126 11.97 6.15 16.45
CA PRO A 126 11.70 6.21 15.02
C PRO A 126 10.26 6.66 14.75
N THR A 127 10.09 7.66 13.87
CA THR A 127 8.78 8.08 13.36
C THR A 127 8.47 7.35 12.04
N GLY A 128 7.20 7.00 11.84
CA GLY A 128 6.73 6.27 10.66
C GLY A 128 6.45 7.14 9.45
N ALA A 129 6.55 8.46 9.58
CA ALA A 129 6.17 9.42 8.55
C ALA A 129 7.19 10.57 8.46
N PRO A 130 7.71 10.90 7.26
CA PRO A 130 8.66 12.00 7.06
C PRO A 130 8.06 13.38 7.37
N GLU A 131 6.74 13.54 7.25
CA GLU A 131 6.03 14.78 7.55
C GLU A 131 5.76 15.02 9.04
N SER A 132 6.00 14.04 9.92
CA SER A 132 5.75 14.19 11.36
C SER A 132 7.05 14.32 12.16
N PRO A 133 7.33 15.49 12.78
CA PRO A 133 8.52 15.68 13.61
C PRO A 133 8.43 14.96 14.97
N MET A 134 7.25 14.45 15.34
CA MET A 134 7.01 13.76 16.60
C MET A 134 6.45 12.35 16.39
N CYS A 135 6.84 11.43 17.27
CA CYS A 135 6.20 10.13 17.37
C CYS A 135 4.80 10.27 18.01
N GLY A 136 3.91 9.30 17.74
CA GLY A 136 2.53 9.30 18.24
C GLY A 136 2.39 9.58 19.75
N PRO A 137 3.18 8.93 20.63
CA PRO A 137 3.13 9.19 22.07
C PRO A 137 3.49 10.64 22.45
N CYS A 138 4.56 11.20 21.88
CA CYS A 138 4.96 12.58 22.16
C CYS A 138 3.95 13.59 21.61
N ALA A 139 3.37 13.32 20.43
CA ALA A 139 2.32 14.15 19.87
C ALA A 139 1.06 14.15 20.76
N GLN A 140 0.62 12.99 21.26
CA GLN A 140 -0.50 12.89 22.20
C GLN A 140 -0.23 13.63 23.51
N GLN A 141 0.98 13.53 24.06
CA GLN A 141 1.34 14.23 25.29
C GLN A 141 1.31 15.75 25.11
N ALA A 142 1.81 16.25 23.97
CA ALA A 142 1.80 17.68 23.65
C ALA A 142 0.36 18.21 23.50
N VAL A 143 -0.51 17.48 22.80
CA VAL A 143 -1.93 17.85 22.64
C VAL A 143 -2.66 17.81 23.99
N GLY A 144 -2.38 16.81 24.83
CA GLY A 144 -2.97 16.71 26.17
C GLY A 144 -2.59 17.87 27.08
N ALA A 145 -1.32 18.28 27.06
CA ALA A 145 -0.86 19.45 27.81
C ALA A 145 -1.51 20.75 27.32
N MET A 146 -1.67 20.92 26.01
CA MET A 146 -2.32 22.08 25.41
C MET A 146 -3.81 22.14 25.75
N ALA A 147 -4.52 21.00 25.70
CA ALA A 147 -5.93 20.91 26.07
C ALA A 147 -6.15 21.26 27.55
N ALA A 148 -5.28 20.80 28.44
CA ALA A 148 -5.34 21.14 29.86
C ALA A 148 -5.11 22.64 30.11
N ALA A 149 -4.13 23.24 29.41
CA ALA A 149 -3.88 24.68 29.49
C ALA A 149 -5.06 25.52 28.98
N LEU A 150 -5.70 25.10 27.89
CA LEU A 150 -6.89 25.77 27.35
C LEU A 150 -8.08 25.69 28.30
N ALA A 151 -8.32 24.52 28.91
CA ALA A 151 -9.38 24.36 29.91
C ALA A 151 -9.19 25.29 31.12
N ALA A 152 -7.95 25.39 31.63
CA ALA A 152 -7.62 26.29 32.72
C ALA A 152 -7.79 27.78 32.35
N ALA A 153 -7.50 28.15 31.11
CA ALA A 153 -7.71 29.51 30.61
C ALA A 153 -9.20 29.86 30.53
N ASN A 154 -10.04 28.95 30.03
CA ASN A 154 -11.49 29.15 29.94
C ASN A 154 -12.13 29.33 31.33
N GLN A 155 -11.73 28.51 32.31
CA GLN A 155 -12.20 28.67 33.69
C GLN A 155 -11.87 30.05 34.28
N ARG A 156 -10.69 30.60 33.97
CA ARG A 156 -10.32 31.95 34.41
C ARG A 156 -11.16 33.03 33.74
N LEU A 157 -11.51 32.86 32.46
CA LEU A 157 -12.39 33.80 31.76
C LEU A 157 -13.80 33.80 32.35
N ASP A 158 -14.34 32.62 32.69
CA ASP A 158 -15.65 32.51 33.33
C ASP A 158 -15.69 33.24 34.68
N LEU A 159 -14.65 33.08 35.50
CA LEU A 159 -14.52 33.81 36.77
C LEU A 159 -14.43 35.32 36.57
N ILE A 160 -13.71 35.79 35.55
CA ILE A 160 -13.63 37.22 35.22
C ILE A 160 -15.00 37.76 34.82
N HIS A 161 -15.75 37.02 34.00
CA HIS A 161 -17.11 37.42 33.61
C HIS A 161 -18.06 37.49 34.81
N GLU A 162 -17.96 36.55 35.75
CA GLU A 162 -18.78 36.55 36.97
C GLU A 162 -18.45 37.73 37.90
N VAL A 163 -17.17 38.07 38.03
CA VAL A 163 -16.73 39.26 38.77
C VAL A 163 -17.21 40.54 38.07
N GLN A 164 -17.11 40.64 36.74
CA GLN A 164 -17.62 41.78 36.00
C GLN A 164 -19.13 41.97 36.20
N LYS A 165 -19.89 40.87 36.15
CA LYS A 165 -21.33 40.90 36.38
C LYS A 165 -21.67 41.40 37.79
N SER A 166 -20.99 40.88 38.82
CA SER A 166 -21.25 41.31 40.21
C SER A 166 -20.85 42.77 40.47
N ILE A 167 -19.79 43.28 39.83
CA ILE A 167 -19.43 44.71 39.90
C ILE A 167 -20.53 45.58 39.27
N CYS A 168 -21.07 45.20 38.11
CA CYS A 168 -22.16 45.93 37.47
C CYS A 168 -23.44 45.94 38.32
N GLU A 169 -23.75 44.86 39.03
CA GLU A 169 -24.91 44.77 39.91
C GLU A 169 -24.79 45.63 41.18
N VAL A 170 -23.58 45.91 41.67
CA VAL A 170 -23.32 46.76 42.85
C VAL A 170 -23.30 48.26 42.50
N GLN A 171 -23.16 48.61 41.21
CA GLN A 171 -23.10 50.00 40.73
C GLN A 171 -24.48 50.57 40.33
N LEU A 172 -25.57 49.80 40.49
CA LEU A 172 -26.97 50.21 40.32
C LEU A 172 -27.64 50.49 41.67
#